data_AF-A0ABD8AWX5-F1
#
_entry.id   AF-A0ABD8AWX5-F1
#
_cell.length_a   1.000
_cell.length_b   1.000
_cell.length_c   1.000
_cell.angle_alpha   90.00
_cell.angle_beta   90.00
_cell.angle_gamma   90.00
#
_symmetry.space_group_name_H-M   'P 1'
#
loop_
_entity.id
_entity.type
_entity.pdbx_description
1 polymer ?
#
loop_
_entity_poly.entity_id
_entity_poly.type
_entity_poly.pdbx_seq_one_letter_code
_entity_poly.pdbx_strand_id
1 'polypeptide(L)'
;MLEKLNIYNFGPFKTFEMNFNKDITIILGPNASGKTQLLGAIVGVFYGQDSISVNDNTNTEEMRLSLKFKFPDSRVELIRGYTNNKFYVENHTHYISNNKIFRLKTNDINEFEPIIINYKNNLTEFNIELIKKHLLQFQIKDTSMDLLLRIINRIEKTKIKNSYKIHSGGDMYILELLFYLSIALEDKTKLIIIDEFAGMLDSHSASALWDLIIEVSERMQVIISMSGYRVPPLDLEKSIRILPSVDYKKRNNITFNYRFFDSLLIENRIFNSLKNKNKIVKYLINTQVEFEENITMEFKEVKGGNPVDSILSVVDQYVVAYLNVERDTIGTILWGISDDRIVKGVRLNYTERDRLRREIVNKLSQVTPPIPSQVCSISLVQLYDENMNIVTDKYIIEVTVLPHQSEYFFANGKDEVYIKTDGGKRRLKAHELQIELKSRK
;
A
#
# COMPACT_ATOMS: atom_id res chain seq x y z
N MET A 1 -7.23 -19.88 -14.55
CA MET A 1 -7.94 -18.77 -13.85
C MET A 1 -8.37 -19.23 -12.48
N LEU A 2 -8.18 -18.42 -11.45
CA LEU A 2 -8.65 -18.70 -10.09
C LEU A 2 -10.18 -18.51 -10.01
N GLU A 3 -10.92 -19.53 -9.59
CA GLU A 3 -12.39 -19.48 -9.45
C GLU A 3 -12.83 -19.30 -8.01
N LYS A 4 -12.16 -19.96 -7.06
CA LYS A 4 -12.66 -20.07 -5.68
C LYS A 4 -11.54 -20.21 -4.67
N LEU A 5 -11.74 -19.60 -3.50
CA LEU A 5 -10.92 -19.73 -2.31
C LEU A 5 -11.76 -20.27 -1.16
N ASN A 6 -11.24 -21.28 -0.46
CA ASN A 6 -11.78 -21.77 0.80
C ASN A 6 -10.71 -21.65 1.89
N ILE A 7 -11.10 -21.13 3.04
CA ILE A 7 -10.26 -20.95 4.20
C ILE A 7 -10.89 -21.68 5.38
N TYR A 8 -10.06 -22.43 6.10
CA TYR A 8 -10.32 -22.95 7.42
C TYR A 8 -9.17 -22.53 8.35
N ASN A 9 -9.53 -21.87 9.43
CA ASN A 9 -8.65 -21.47 10.54
C ASN A 9 -7.39 -20.69 10.11
N PHE A 10 -7.57 -19.54 9.45
CA PHE A 10 -6.47 -18.67 9.02
C PHE A 10 -6.76 -17.19 9.27
N GLY A 11 -5.85 -16.52 9.98
CA GLY A 11 -5.98 -15.10 10.32
C GLY A 11 -7.28 -14.83 11.07
N PRO A 12 -8.14 -13.93 10.58
CA PRO A 12 -9.45 -13.65 11.18
C PRO A 12 -10.55 -14.67 10.78
N PHE A 13 -10.26 -15.61 9.89
CA PHE A 13 -11.27 -16.48 9.29
C PHE A 13 -11.26 -17.88 9.94
N LYS A 14 -12.33 -18.21 10.69
CA LYS A 14 -12.55 -19.60 11.13
C LYS A 14 -12.94 -20.50 9.96
N THR A 15 -13.94 -20.07 9.19
CA THR A 15 -14.32 -20.65 7.90
C THR A 15 -14.70 -19.51 6.96
N PHE A 16 -14.19 -19.51 5.74
CA PHE A 16 -14.53 -18.50 4.74
C PHE A 16 -14.48 -19.09 3.34
N GLU A 17 -15.40 -18.66 2.49
CA GLU A 17 -15.48 -19.07 1.09
C GLU A 17 -15.71 -17.84 0.23
N MET A 18 -15.02 -17.76 -0.90
CA MET A 18 -15.22 -16.68 -1.88
C MET A 18 -14.98 -17.16 -3.30
N ASN A 19 -15.85 -16.71 -4.21
CA ASN A 19 -15.70 -16.87 -5.65
C ASN A 19 -15.09 -15.62 -6.28
N PHE A 20 -14.17 -15.83 -7.22
CA PHE A 20 -13.52 -14.78 -8.00
C PHE A 20 -14.14 -14.68 -9.38
N ASN A 21 -14.22 -13.46 -9.89
CA ASN A 21 -14.58 -13.18 -11.27
C ASN A 21 -13.40 -13.48 -12.19
N LYS A 22 -13.71 -13.74 -13.47
CA LYS A 22 -12.69 -14.02 -14.50
C LYS A 22 -11.77 -12.84 -14.74
N ASP A 23 -12.34 -11.66 -14.79
CA ASP A 23 -11.64 -10.45 -15.17
C ASP A 23 -11.12 -9.79 -13.89
N ILE A 24 -11.97 -9.01 -13.20
CA ILE A 24 -11.62 -8.29 -11.99
C ILE A 24 -12.46 -8.71 -10.78
N THR A 25 -11.80 -8.91 -9.64
CA THR A 25 -12.45 -9.08 -8.33
C THR A 25 -11.97 -8.00 -7.36
N ILE A 26 -12.89 -7.27 -6.75
CA ILE A 26 -12.62 -6.19 -5.81
C ILE A 26 -13.05 -6.63 -4.42
N ILE A 27 -12.10 -6.74 -3.50
CA ILE A 27 -12.31 -7.06 -2.09
C ILE A 27 -12.38 -5.73 -1.33
N LEU A 28 -13.58 -5.32 -0.97
CA LEU A 28 -13.86 -4.08 -0.26
C LEU A 28 -14.09 -4.38 1.23
N GLY A 29 -13.56 -3.55 2.12
CA GLY A 29 -13.92 -3.64 3.53
C GLY A 29 -13.21 -2.61 4.39
N PRO A 30 -13.68 -2.39 5.63
CA PRO A 30 -13.00 -1.48 6.55
C PRO A 30 -11.56 -1.94 6.82
N ASN A 31 -10.75 -1.07 7.40
CA ASN A 31 -9.45 -1.46 7.92
C ASN A 31 -9.67 -2.66 8.80
N ALA A 32 -8.71 -3.57 8.77
CA ALA A 32 -8.80 -4.67 9.70
C ALA A 32 -10.13 -5.45 9.47
N SER A 33 -10.59 -5.60 8.23
CA SER A 33 -11.58 -6.64 7.89
C SER A 33 -10.92 -7.96 7.48
N GLY A 34 -9.59 -8.03 7.50
CA GLY A 34 -8.84 -9.20 7.07
C GLY A 34 -8.50 -9.24 5.59
N LYS A 35 -8.66 -8.14 4.81
CA LYS A 35 -8.31 -8.09 3.37
C LYS A 35 -6.92 -8.64 3.05
N THR A 36 -5.89 -8.12 3.71
CA THR A 36 -4.51 -8.58 3.49
C THR A 36 -4.29 -10.02 3.95
N GLN A 37 -5.04 -10.50 4.97
CA GLN A 37 -5.03 -11.91 5.36
C GLN A 37 -5.72 -12.78 4.32
N LEU A 38 -6.79 -12.30 3.68
CA LEU A 38 -7.46 -12.99 2.57
C LEU A 38 -6.53 -13.12 1.36
N LEU A 39 -5.85 -12.04 0.96
CA LEU A 39 -4.81 -12.10 -0.08
C LEU A 39 -3.66 -13.02 0.35
N GLY A 40 -3.26 -12.92 1.62
CA GLY A 40 -2.26 -13.79 2.23
C GLY A 40 -2.63 -15.27 2.23
N ALA A 41 -3.91 -15.62 2.25
CA ALA A 41 -4.36 -17.01 2.09
C ALA A 41 -4.13 -17.53 0.67
N ILE A 42 -4.34 -16.69 -0.34
CA ILE A 42 -4.01 -17.02 -1.74
C ILE A 42 -2.51 -17.27 -1.87
N VAL A 43 -1.71 -16.33 -1.38
CA VAL A 43 -0.24 -16.40 -1.35
C VAL A 43 0.24 -17.63 -0.57
N GLY A 44 -0.41 -17.92 0.56
CA GLY A 44 -0.24 -19.10 1.40
C GLY A 44 -0.25 -20.39 0.59
N VAL A 45 -1.20 -20.51 -0.35
CA VAL A 45 -1.34 -21.69 -1.20
C VAL A 45 -0.26 -21.77 -2.28
N PHE A 46 0.30 -20.65 -2.76
CA PHE A 46 1.43 -20.70 -3.69
C PHE A 46 2.75 -21.00 -2.99
N TYR A 47 3.05 -20.29 -1.91
CA TYR A 47 4.38 -20.24 -1.31
C TYR A 47 4.54 -21.06 -0.03
N GLY A 48 3.44 -21.50 0.59
CA GLY A 48 3.47 -22.37 1.76
C GLY A 48 4.10 -21.70 2.99
N GLN A 49 4.93 -22.47 3.70
CA GLN A 49 5.42 -22.13 5.04
C GLN A 49 6.05 -20.73 5.14
N ASP A 50 6.83 -20.29 4.16
CA ASP A 50 7.54 -19.00 4.23
C ASP A 50 6.59 -17.79 4.29
N SER A 51 5.39 -17.97 3.71
CA SER A 51 4.33 -16.96 3.67
C SER A 51 3.38 -17.01 4.87
N ILE A 52 3.56 -17.98 5.78
CA ILE A 52 2.67 -18.22 6.92
C ILE A 52 3.43 -18.02 8.22
N SER A 53 2.81 -17.33 9.18
CA SER A 53 3.30 -17.13 10.53
C SER A 53 2.42 -17.93 11.49
N VAL A 54 3.06 -18.76 12.33
CA VAL A 54 2.40 -19.53 13.39
C VAL A 54 2.89 -19.01 14.73
N ASN A 55 1.97 -18.66 15.62
CA ASN A 55 2.31 -18.29 16.99
C ASN A 55 2.35 -19.54 17.88
N ASP A 56 3.49 -19.80 18.52
CA ASP A 56 3.91 -21.05 19.20
C ASP A 56 3.06 -21.51 20.42
N ASN A 57 1.90 -20.92 20.70
CA ASN A 57 1.20 -21.15 21.96
C ASN A 57 0.23 -22.35 21.97
N THR A 58 0.04 -23.09 20.86
CA THR A 58 -0.89 -24.24 20.84
C THR A 58 -0.45 -25.34 19.88
N ASN A 59 -0.11 -26.52 20.41
CA ASN A 59 0.37 -27.70 19.66
C ASN A 59 -0.70 -28.45 18.82
N THR A 60 -1.90 -27.89 18.64
CA THR A 60 -3.06 -28.63 18.10
C THR A 60 -3.90 -27.88 17.06
N GLU A 61 -3.46 -26.71 16.58
CA GLU A 61 -4.26 -25.97 15.59
C GLU A 61 -4.08 -26.52 14.17
N GLU A 62 -5.21 -26.67 13.48
CA GLU A 62 -5.25 -27.11 12.10
C GLU A 62 -5.68 -25.97 11.18
N MET A 63 -4.96 -25.75 10.08
CA MET A 63 -5.33 -24.79 9.03
C MET A 63 -5.51 -25.54 7.72
N ARG A 64 -6.47 -25.12 6.89
CA ARG A 64 -6.62 -25.57 5.51
C ARG A 64 -6.97 -24.40 4.60
N LEU A 65 -6.17 -24.21 3.56
CA LEU A 65 -6.35 -23.22 2.50
C LEU A 65 -6.52 -23.96 1.18
N SER A 66 -7.57 -23.66 0.42
CA SER A 66 -7.86 -24.29 -0.87
C SER A 66 -8.09 -23.23 -1.94
N LEU A 67 -7.39 -23.35 -3.06
CA LEU A 67 -7.63 -22.58 -4.28
C LEU A 67 -8.12 -23.52 -5.39
N LYS A 68 -9.24 -23.18 -6.03
CA LYS A 68 -9.73 -23.89 -7.21
C LYS A 68 -9.49 -23.06 -8.45
N PHE A 69 -8.89 -23.67 -9.46
CA PHE A 69 -8.59 -23.09 -10.75
C PHE A 69 -9.39 -23.78 -11.85
N LYS A 70 -9.85 -22.99 -12.82
CA LYS A 70 -10.42 -23.47 -14.08
C LYS A 70 -9.47 -23.21 -15.24
N PHE A 71 -9.31 -24.25 -16.04
CA PHE A 71 -8.62 -24.30 -17.32
C PHE A 71 -9.64 -24.62 -18.42
N PRO A 72 -9.29 -24.46 -19.71
CA PRO A 72 -10.20 -24.80 -20.81
C PRO A 72 -10.78 -26.22 -20.70
N ASP A 73 -9.94 -27.19 -20.37
CA ASP A 73 -10.31 -28.62 -20.39
C ASP A 73 -10.32 -29.27 -19.00
N SER A 74 -9.99 -28.54 -17.94
CA SER A 74 -9.84 -29.12 -16.60
C SER A 74 -10.13 -28.14 -15.46
N ARG A 75 -10.30 -28.72 -14.26
CA ARG A 75 -10.33 -27.97 -13.00
C ARG A 75 -9.33 -28.58 -12.05
N VAL A 76 -8.55 -27.73 -11.39
CA VAL A 76 -7.53 -28.15 -10.43
C VAL A 76 -7.83 -27.49 -9.09
N GLU A 77 -7.74 -28.26 -8.02
CA GLU A 77 -7.81 -27.75 -6.66
C GLU A 77 -6.47 -27.99 -5.98
N LEU A 78 -5.89 -26.90 -5.46
CA LEU A 78 -4.66 -26.92 -4.70
C LEU A 78 -4.99 -26.64 -3.24
N ILE A 79 -4.67 -27.59 -2.37
CA ILE A 79 -4.91 -27.47 -0.93
C ILE A 79 -3.57 -27.43 -0.21
N ARG A 80 -3.42 -26.46 0.68
CA ARG A 80 -2.36 -26.45 1.69
C ARG A 80 -2.97 -26.53 3.06
N GLY A 81 -2.36 -27.30 3.94
CA GLY A 81 -2.74 -27.34 5.33
C GLY A 81 -1.57 -27.30 6.28
N TYR A 82 -1.90 -27.12 7.53
CA TYR A 82 -0.99 -27.17 8.66
C TYR A 82 -1.68 -27.99 9.75
N THR A 83 -1.02 -29.03 10.25
CA THR A 83 -1.48 -29.85 11.38
C THR A 83 -0.25 -30.44 12.08
N ASN A 84 -0.32 -30.64 13.39
CA ASN A 84 0.77 -31.24 14.17
C ASN A 84 2.16 -30.60 13.92
N ASN A 85 2.20 -29.28 13.85
CA ASN A 85 3.40 -28.46 13.54
C ASN A 85 4.06 -28.78 12.19
N LYS A 86 3.31 -29.32 11.24
CA LYS A 86 3.79 -29.65 9.89
C LYS A 86 2.88 -29.05 8.84
N PHE A 87 3.48 -28.34 7.89
CA PHE A 87 2.80 -27.96 6.66
C PHE A 87 2.72 -29.14 5.72
N TYR A 88 1.61 -29.25 4.99
CA TYR A 88 1.42 -30.26 3.98
C TYR A 88 0.72 -29.67 2.75
N VAL A 89 0.84 -30.39 1.64
CA VAL A 89 0.10 -30.10 0.40
C VAL A 89 -0.77 -31.32 0.10
N GLU A 90 -2.06 -31.09 -0.03
CA GLU A 90 -2.99 -32.08 -0.56
C GLU A 90 -3.12 -31.81 -2.06
N ASN A 91 -2.42 -32.61 -2.86
CA ASN A 91 -2.74 -32.75 -4.27
C ASN A 91 -3.65 -33.97 -4.39
N HIS A 92 -4.84 -33.81 -4.94
CA HIS A 92 -5.74 -34.94 -5.27
C HIS A 92 -5.15 -35.89 -6.33
N THR A 93 -3.90 -35.69 -6.75
CA THR A 93 -3.13 -36.61 -7.59
C THR A 93 -1.92 -37.26 -6.91
N HIS A 94 -1.20 -36.66 -5.94
CA HIS A 94 -0.05 -37.31 -5.26
C HIS A 94 0.23 -36.73 -3.86
N TYR A 95 0.47 -37.59 -2.86
CA TYR A 95 0.95 -37.22 -1.51
C TYR A 95 2.48 -37.04 -1.54
N ILE A 96 3.01 -35.88 -1.11
CA ILE A 96 4.47 -35.66 -1.01
C ILE A 96 4.81 -35.17 0.40
N SER A 97 5.68 -35.92 1.08
CA SER A 97 6.14 -35.61 2.43
C SER A 97 7.37 -34.68 2.45
N ASN A 98 7.50 -33.99 3.58
CA ASN A 98 8.43 -32.91 3.89
C ASN A 98 9.88 -33.10 3.44
N ASN A 99 10.40 -32.11 2.69
CA ASN A 99 11.75 -31.58 2.89
C ASN A 99 11.87 -30.16 2.35
N LYS A 100 12.77 -29.39 2.99
CA LYS A 100 13.14 -28.01 2.65
C LYS A 100 13.35 -27.84 1.14
N ILE A 101 12.79 -26.75 0.60
CA ILE A 101 12.89 -26.34 -0.82
C ILE A 101 12.06 -27.22 -1.76
N PHE A 102 10.75 -26.97 -1.80
CA PHE A 102 9.98 -27.14 -3.03
C PHE A 102 9.00 -25.99 -3.20
N ARG A 103 9.44 -24.95 -3.93
CA ARG A 103 8.54 -24.21 -4.83
C ARG A 103 7.80 -25.26 -5.64
N LEU A 104 6.47 -25.23 -5.68
CA LEU A 104 5.67 -26.22 -6.40
C LEU A 104 6.18 -26.34 -7.85
N LYS A 105 6.96 -27.38 -8.16
CA LYS A 105 7.34 -27.75 -9.54
C LYS A 105 6.26 -28.63 -10.15
N THR A 106 5.00 -28.19 -10.07
CA THR A 106 3.90 -28.72 -10.87
C THR A 106 3.70 -27.74 -12.01
N ASN A 107 4.09 -28.13 -13.22
CA ASN A 107 4.26 -27.22 -14.37
C ASN A 107 3.03 -26.33 -14.67
N ASP A 108 1.81 -26.75 -14.34
CA ASP A 108 0.59 -26.02 -14.76
C ASP A 108 0.16 -24.87 -13.83
N ILE A 109 0.61 -24.84 -12.56
CA ILE A 109 0.17 -23.81 -11.58
C ILE A 109 1.20 -22.68 -11.43
N ASN A 110 2.48 -22.92 -11.73
CA ASN A 110 3.51 -21.87 -11.74
C ASN A 110 3.22 -20.77 -12.78
N GLU A 111 2.52 -21.12 -13.87
CA GLU A 111 2.03 -20.14 -14.84
C GLU A 111 1.16 -19.07 -14.16
N PHE A 112 0.35 -19.46 -13.16
CA PHE A 112 -0.55 -18.57 -12.41
C PHE A 112 0.08 -17.98 -11.14
N GLU A 113 1.40 -18.11 -10.95
CA GLU A 113 2.09 -17.49 -9.82
C GLU A 113 1.72 -16.00 -9.74
N PRO A 114 1.21 -15.51 -8.58
CA PRO A 114 0.67 -14.17 -8.52
C PRO A 114 1.78 -13.12 -8.56
N ILE A 115 1.61 -12.12 -9.41
CA ILE A 115 2.35 -10.86 -9.31
C ILE A 115 1.65 -10.01 -8.27
N ILE A 116 2.32 -9.79 -7.15
CA ILE A 116 1.79 -9.06 -6.02
C ILE A 116 2.33 -7.63 -6.03
N ILE A 117 1.41 -6.68 -5.97
CA ILE A 117 1.68 -5.25 -5.95
C ILE A 117 1.17 -4.69 -4.63
N ASN A 118 2.06 -4.06 -3.85
CA ASN A 118 1.76 -3.50 -2.54
C ASN A 118 2.29 -2.06 -2.47
N TYR A 119 1.53 -1.15 -1.84
CA TYR A 119 1.90 0.26 -1.66
C TYR A 119 3.10 0.50 -0.74
N LYS A 120 3.54 -0.50 0.03
CA LYS A 120 4.70 -0.38 0.95
C LYS A 120 6.04 -0.56 0.25
N ASN A 121 6.03 -0.81 -1.04
CA ASN A 121 7.24 -1.01 -1.80
C ASN A 121 7.98 0.32 -1.91
N ASN A 122 9.28 0.29 -1.68
CA ASN A 122 10.18 1.39 -2.01
C ASN A 122 11.05 0.88 -3.14
N LEU A 123 10.47 0.71 -4.32
CA LEU A 123 11.27 0.39 -5.49
C LEU A 123 12.28 1.51 -5.67
N THR A 124 13.54 1.15 -5.75
CA THR A 124 14.62 2.07 -6.06
C THR A 124 14.97 2.02 -7.54
N GLU A 125 14.45 1.04 -8.31
CA GLU A 125 14.83 0.79 -9.71
C GLU A 125 13.65 0.54 -10.64
N PHE A 126 13.61 1.26 -11.78
CA PHE A 126 12.50 1.19 -12.75
C PHE A 126 12.98 1.23 -14.20
N ASN A 127 12.19 0.63 -15.10
CA ASN A 127 12.37 0.71 -16.55
C ASN A 127 11.26 1.58 -17.19
N ILE A 128 11.55 2.87 -17.37
CA ILE A 128 10.62 3.84 -17.97
C ILE A 128 10.27 3.52 -19.43
N GLU A 129 11.21 2.96 -20.19
CA GLU A 129 10.97 2.58 -21.58
C GLU A 129 9.96 1.43 -21.67
N LEU A 130 10.05 0.44 -20.78
CA LEU A 130 9.09 -0.64 -20.66
C LEU A 130 7.70 -0.12 -20.28
N ILE A 131 7.62 0.81 -19.33
CA ILE A 131 6.36 1.45 -18.93
C ILE A 131 5.73 2.16 -20.13
N LYS A 132 6.49 3.00 -20.84
CA LYS A 132 5.99 3.72 -22.02
C LYS A 132 5.55 2.77 -23.12
N LYS A 133 6.34 1.72 -23.41
CA LYS A 133 6.03 0.69 -24.40
C LYS A 133 4.66 0.06 -24.15
N HIS A 134 4.37 -0.32 -22.90
CA HIS A 134 3.10 -0.98 -22.56
C HIS A 134 1.95 -0.01 -22.39
N LEU A 135 2.18 1.15 -21.77
CA LEU A 135 1.13 2.15 -21.56
C LEU A 135 0.51 2.59 -22.89
N LEU A 136 1.33 2.81 -23.92
CA LEU A 136 0.86 3.21 -25.25
C LEU A 136 0.06 2.13 -26.01
N GLN A 137 -0.01 0.90 -25.50
CA GLN A 137 -0.81 -0.18 -26.10
C GLN A 137 -2.24 -0.28 -25.53
N PHE A 138 -2.56 0.52 -24.51
CA PHE A 138 -3.83 0.48 -23.84
C PHE A 138 -4.84 1.46 -24.43
N GLN A 139 -6.10 1.02 -24.55
CA GLN A 139 -7.20 1.83 -25.07
C GLN A 139 -7.99 2.48 -23.92
N ILE A 140 -7.31 3.33 -23.15
CA ILE A 140 -7.92 4.08 -22.05
C ILE A 140 -8.35 5.48 -22.50
N LYS A 141 -9.19 6.15 -21.69
CA LYS A 141 -9.65 7.53 -21.95
C LYS A 141 -8.46 8.48 -22.17
N ASP A 142 -8.56 9.40 -23.12
CA ASP A 142 -7.50 10.36 -23.45
C ASP A 142 -7.04 11.17 -22.23
N THR A 143 -7.97 11.58 -21.37
CA THR A 143 -7.68 12.30 -20.12
C THR A 143 -6.81 11.48 -19.16
N SER A 144 -7.07 10.17 -19.08
CA SER A 144 -6.35 9.24 -18.22
C SER A 144 -4.98 8.92 -18.80
N MET A 145 -4.91 8.70 -20.12
CA MET A 145 -3.64 8.52 -20.83
C MET A 145 -2.72 9.73 -20.65
N ASP A 146 -3.25 10.93 -20.87
CA ASP A 146 -2.47 12.16 -20.75
C ASP A 146 -2.00 12.40 -19.32
N LEU A 147 -2.81 12.12 -18.30
CA LEU A 147 -2.38 12.18 -16.89
C LEU A 147 -1.20 11.22 -16.62
N LEU A 148 -1.33 9.95 -17.01
CA LEU A 148 -0.29 8.94 -16.76
C LEU A 148 1.01 9.28 -17.53
N LEU A 149 0.90 9.75 -18.77
CA LEU A 149 2.05 10.21 -19.56
C LEU A 149 2.68 11.46 -18.95
N ARG A 150 1.89 12.42 -18.45
CA ARG A 150 2.41 13.58 -17.74
C ARG A 150 3.21 13.18 -16.51
N ILE A 151 2.72 12.22 -15.71
CA ILE A 151 3.46 11.70 -14.54
C ILE A 151 4.77 11.06 -14.98
N ILE A 152 4.76 10.19 -16.00
CA ILE A 152 5.97 9.54 -16.53
C ILE A 152 6.97 10.57 -17.09
N ASN A 153 6.49 11.63 -17.74
CA ASN A 153 7.33 12.64 -18.38
C ASN A 153 7.83 13.72 -17.40
N ARG A 154 7.14 13.93 -16.27
CA ARG A 154 7.57 14.82 -15.18
C ARG A 154 8.74 14.28 -14.38
N ILE A 155 9.07 13.00 -14.55
CA ILE A 155 10.23 12.41 -13.91
C ILE A 155 11.50 13.07 -14.49
N GLU A 156 12.03 14.05 -13.79
CA GLU A 156 13.22 14.77 -14.24
C GLU A 156 14.41 13.81 -14.28
N LYS A 157 15.08 13.75 -15.44
CA LYS A 157 16.42 13.16 -15.51
C LYS A 157 17.32 14.02 -14.64
N THR A 158 17.75 13.47 -13.51
CA THR A 158 18.78 14.13 -12.70
C THR A 158 20.06 14.30 -13.53
N LYS A 159 21.02 15.11 -13.04
CA LYS A 159 22.35 15.25 -13.66
C LYS A 159 23.10 13.92 -13.81
N ILE A 160 22.63 12.85 -13.15
CA ILE A 160 23.23 11.53 -13.15
C ILE A 160 22.43 10.62 -14.08
N LYS A 161 23.14 9.99 -15.02
CA LYS A 161 22.57 9.03 -15.97
C LYS A 161 21.79 7.97 -15.20
N ASN A 162 20.57 7.68 -15.68
CA ASN A 162 19.70 6.67 -15.09
C ASN A 162 19.30 6.99 -13.64
N SER A 163 19.04 8.26 -13.31
CA SER A 163 18.52 8.64 -11.99
C SER A 163 17.43 9.70 -12.12
N TYR A 164 16.36 9.51 -11.35
CA TYR A 164 15.06 10.17 -11.56
C TYR A 164 14.54 10.79 -10.26
N LYS A 165 14.12 12.06 -10.32
CA LYS A 165 13.50 12.77 -9.20
C LYS A 165 11.98 12.63 -9.26
N ILE A 166 11.35 12.28 -8.13
CA ILE A 166 9.88 12.21 -7.97
C ILE A 166 9.47 13.11 -6.81
N HIS A 167 8.39 13.86 -6.99
CA HIS A 167 8.01 14.95 -6.08
C HIS A 167 6.84 14.59 -5.14
N SER A 168 6.10 13.52 -5.41
CA SER A 168 4.88 13.14 -4.68
C SER A 168 4.86 11.63 -4.36
N GLY A 169 4.31 11.27 -3.20
CA GLY A 169 4.06 9.87 -2.85
C GLY A 169 3.03 9.20 -3.78
N GLY A 170 2.05 9.96 -4.27
CA GLY A 170 1.06 9.48 -5.24
C GLY A 170 1.68 9.17 -6.61
N ASP A 171 2.58 10.04 -7.10
CA ASP A 171 3.31 9.80 -8.35
C ASP A 171 4.19 8.55 -8.25
N MET A 172 4.87 8.36 -7.11
CA MET A 172 5.67 7.16 -6.85
C MET A 172 4.78 5.91 -6.87
N TYR A 173 3.64 5.95 -6.18
CA TYR A 173 2.68 4.84 -6.18
C TYR A 173 2.19 4.49 -7.60
N ILE A 174 1.84 5.51 -8.41
CA ILE A 174 1.42 5.31 -9.81
C ILE A 174 2.54 4.67 -10.63
N LEU A 175 3.77 5.16 -10.50
CA LEU A 175 4.91 4.62 -11.25
C LEU A 175 5.28 3.20 -10.84
N GLU A 176 5.19 2.86 -9.56
CA GLU A 176 5.37 1.50 -9.06
C GLU A 176 4.31 0.57 -9.64
N LEU A 177 3.04 0.98 -9.57
CA LEU A 177 1.96 0.18 -10.12
C LEU A 177 2.14 0.00 -11.64
N LEU A 178 2.40 1.07 -12.39
CA LEU A 178 2.64 1.02 -13.83
C LEU A 178 3.80 0.09 -14.18
N PHE A 179 4.88 0.12 -13.41
CA PHE A 179 6.04 -0.74 -13.63
C PHE A 179 5.72 -2.22 -13.39
N TYR A 180 5.07 -2.56 -12.28
CA TYR A 180 4.67 -3.93 -12.00
C TYR A 180 3.65 -4.47 -13.00
N LEU A 181 2.67 -3.64 -13.41
CA LEU A 181 1.74 -3.99 -14.47
C LEU A 181 2.47 -4.23 -15.79
N SER A 182 3.44 -3.37 -16.13
CA SER A 182 4.26 -3.53 -17.34
C SER A 182 5.08 -4.82 -17.34
N ILE A 183 5.57 -5.24 -16.16
CA ILE A 183 6.19 -6.55 -16.00
C ILE A 183 5.17 -7.68 -16.17
N ALA A 184 3.99 -7.55 -15.56
CA ALA A 184 2.93 -8.56 -15.65
C ALA A 184 2.49 -8.80 -17.09
N LEU A 185 2.44 -7.76 -17.92
CA LEU A 185 2.05 -7.86 -19.33
C LEU A 185 3.03 -8.64 -20.20
N GLU A 186 4.28 -8.82 -19.77
CA GLU A 186 5.25 -9.68 -20.46
C GLU A 186 4.92 -11.18 -20.24
N ASP A 187 4.10 -11.53 -19.24
CA ASP A 187 3.59 -12.88 -19.01
C ASP A 187 2.10 -12.87 -18.62
N LYS A 188 1.24 -12.93 -19.64
CA LYS A 188 -0.23 -12.83 -19.49
C LYS A 188 -0.87 -14.02 -18.76
N THR A 189 -0.11 -15.06 -18.42
CA THR A 189 -0.62 -16.22 -17.67
C THR A 189 -0.75 -15.94 -16.17
N LYS A 190 -0.11 -14.85 -15.70
CA LYS A 190 -0.01 -14.49 -14.28
C LYS A 190 -1.32 -13.95 -13.72
N LEU A 191 -1.55 -14.22 -12.44
CA LEU A 191 -2.58 -13.57 -11.63
C LEU A 191 -2.04 -12.25 -11.08
N ILE A 192 -2.77 -11.14 -11.22
CA ILE A 192 -2.37 -9.86 -10.62
C ILE A 192 -3.10 -9.69 -9.29
N ILE A 193 -2.35 -9.47 -8.21
CA ILE A 193 -2.89 -9.16 -6.88
C ILE A 193 -2.42 -7.77 -6.47
N ILE A 194 -3.35 -6.86 -6.21
CA ILE A 194 -3.05 -5.49 -5.75
C ILE A 194 -3.60 -5.30 -4.34
N ASP A 195 -2.72 -5.08 -3.37
CA ASP A 195 -3.10 -4.77 -1.99
C ASP A 195 -3.20 -3.26 -1.76
N GLU A 196 -4.32 -2.80 -1.21
CA GLU A 196 -4.66 -1.39 -0.94
C GLU A 196 -4.58 -0.50 -2.20
N PHE A 197 -5.36 -0.86 -3.21
CA PHE A 197 -5.41 -0.12 -4.47
C PHE A 197 -5.88 1.31 -4.30
N ALA A 198 -5.17 2.22 -4.98
CA ALA A 198 -5.38 3.66 -4.98
C ALA A 198 -5.33 4.31 -3.60
N GLY A 199 -4.94 3.61 -2.52
CA GLY A 199 -4.99 4.13 -1.15
C GLY A 199 -4.28 5.48 -0.97
N MET A 200 -3.24 5.75 -1.77
CA MET A 200 -2.40 6.95 -1.74
C MET A 200 -2.70 7.99 -2.85
N LEU A 201 -3.87 7.94 -3.50
CA LEU A 201 -4.18 8.81 -4.65
C LEU A 201 -5.38 9.74 -4.42
N ASP A 202 -5.41 10.87 -5.10
CA ASP A 202 -6.62 11.68 -5.27
C ASP A 202 -7.63 10.99 -6.22
N SER A 203 -8.82 11.56 -6.32
CA SER A 203 -9.93 11.01 -7.12
C SER A 203 -9.61 10.92 -8.61
N HIS A 204 -8.92 11.92 -9.17
CA HIS A 204 -8.58 12.00 -10.58
C HIS A 204 -7.50 10.96 -10.95
N SER A 205 -6.44 10.90 -10.16
CA SER A 205 -5.37 9.89 -10.30
C SER A 205 -5.89 8.46 -10.12
N ALA A 206 -6.77 8.24 -9.14
CA ALA A 206 -7.41 6.94 -8.93
C ALA A 206 -8.30 6.55 -10.13
N SER A 207 -9.05 7.50 -10.70
CA SER A 207 -9.87 7.26 -11.90
C SER A 207 -9.02 6.87 -13.11
N ALA A 208 -7.87 7.51 -13.32
CA ALA A 208 -6.99 7.17 -14.43
C ALA A 208 -6.40 5.77 -14.29
N LEU A 209 -6.03 5.37 -13.07
CA LEU A 209 -5.61 3.99 -12.80
C LEU A 209 -6.75 2.99 -12.94
N TRP A 210 -7.99 3.36 -12.61
CA TRP A 210 -9.14 2.48 -12.85
C TRP A 210 -9.32 2.17 -14.33
N ASP A 211 -9.28 3.19 -15.20
CA ASP A 211 -9.36 2.97 -16.66
C ASP A 211 -8.27 1.99 -17.13
N LEU A 212 -7.05 2.13 -16.62
CA LEU A 212 -5.94 1.22 -16.90
C LEU A 212 -6.20 -0.21 -16.39
N ILE A 213 -6.66 -0.35 -15.15
CA ILE A 213 -6.93 -1.66 -14.54
C ILE A 213 -8.05 -2.39 -15.27
N ILE A 214 -9.09 -1.68 -15.72
CA ILE A 214 -10.17 -2.25 -16.51
C ILE A 214 -9.62 -2.85 -17.80
N GLU A 215 -8.82 -2.09 -18.56
CA GLU A 215 -8.16 -2.56 -19.78
C GLU A 215 -7.19 -3.74 -19.51
N VAL A 216 -6.43 -3.71 -18.41
CA VAL A 216 -5.58 -4.84 -18.00
C VAL A 216 -6.43 -6.08 -17.71
N SER A 217 -7.59 -5.90 -17.06
CA SER A 217 -8.47 -7.00 -16.66
C SER A 217 -9.12 -7.74 -17.84
N GLU A 218 -9.16 -7.13 -19.03
CA GLU A 218 -9.58 -7.81 -20.26
C GLU A 218 -8.59 -8.90 -20.69
N ARG A 219 -7.34 -8.82 -20.25
CA ARG A 219 -6.23 -9.67 -20.69
C ARG A 219 -5.76 -10.62 -19.59
N MET A 220 -5.90 -10.22 -18.33
CA MET A 220 -5.36 -10.92 -17.17
C MET A 220 -6.37 -10.88 -16.02
N GLN A 221 -6.36 -11.90 -15.17
CA GLN A 221 -7.19 -11.88 -13.97
C GLN A 221 -6.57 -10.95 -12.92
N VAL A 222 -7.37 -10.04 -12.38
CA VAL A 222 -6.95 -9.04 -11.38
C VAL A 222 -7.75 -9.18 -10.10
N ILE A 223 -7.07 -9.27 -8.96
CA ILE A 223 -7.67 -9.25 -7.62
C ILE A 223 -7.16 -8.02 -6.89
N ILE A 224 -8.09 -7.19 -6.43
CA ILE A 224 -7.77 -5.92 -5.81
C ILE A 224 -8.35 -5.89 -4.41
N SER A 225 -7.57 -5.45 -3.42
CA SER A 225 -8.10 -5.08 -2.11
C SER A 225 -8.19 -3.56 -1.97
N MET A 226 -9.27 -3.08 -1.34
CA MET A 226 -9.50 -1.65 -1.12
C MET A 226 -10.16 -1.40 0.23
N SER A 227 -9.88 -0.23 0.80
CA SER A 227 -10.62 0.27 1.95
C SER A 227 -12.00 0.80 1.54
N GLY A 228 -13.00 0.58 2.40
CA GLY A 228 -14.41 0.92 2.16
C GLY A 228 -14.75 2.40 1.93
N TYR A 229 -13.78 3.31 2.00
CA TYR A 229 -13.98 4.75 1.80
C TYR A 229 -13.83 5.19 0.34
N ARG A 230 -13.35 4.31 -0.55
CA ARG A 230 -13.26 4.59 -1.99
C ARG A 230 -14.27 3.72 -2.71
N VAL A 231 -15.25 4.36 -3.35
CA VAL A 231 -16.26 3.66 -4.14
C VAL A 231 -15.65 3.33 -5.50
N PRO A 232 -15.56 2.05 -5.90
CA PRO A 232 -15.18 1.70 -7.26
C PRO A 232 -16.15 2.28 -8.29
N PRO A 233 -15.73 2.43 -9.55
CA PRO A 233 -16.66 2.74 -10.65
C PRO A 233 -17.91 1.85 -10.63
N LEU A 234 -19.09 2.44 -10.90
CA LEU A 234 -20.40 1.76 -10.82
C LEU A 234 -20.50 0.52 -11.72
N ASP A 235 -19.81 0.52 -12.85
CA ASP A 235 -19.71 -0.60 -13.79
C ASP A 235 -19.02 -1.84 -13.18
N LEU A 236 -18.31 -1.68 -12.06
CA LEU A 236 -17.63 -2.77 -11.37
C LEU A 236 -18.40 -3.34 -10.16
N GLU A 237 -19.64 -2.92 -9.92
CA GLU A 237 -20.43 -3.36 -8.75
C GLU A 237 -20.51 -4.89 -8.60
N LYS A 238 -20.68 -5.61 -9.70
CA LYS A 238 -20.74 -7.09 -9.72
C LYS A 238 -19.42 -7.77 -9.34
N SER A 239 -18.33 -7.02 -9.40
CA SER A 239 -16.99 -7.45 -9.05
C SER A 239 -16.64 -7.21 -7.59
N ILE A 240 -17.51 -6.51 -6.84
CA ILE A 240 -17.28 -6.20 -5.44
C ILE A 240 -17.64 -7.40 -4.55
N ARG A 241 -16.77 -7.65 -3.57
CA ARG A 241 -16.95 -8.60 -2.47
C ARG A 241 -16.67 -7.85 -1.18
N ILE A 242 -17.71 -7.69 -0.35
CA ILE A 242 -17.62 -6.93 0.89
C ILE A 242 -17.18 -7.85 2.02
N LEU A 243 -16.08 -7.51 2.67
CA LEU A 243 -15.65 -8.14 3.92
C LEU A 243 -16.15 -7.33 5.12
N PRO A 244 -16.89 -7.95 6.04
CA PRO A 244 -17.33 -7.28 7.27
C PRO A 244 -16.15 -7.01 8.21
N SER A 245 -16.36 -6.12 9.18
CA SER A 245 -15.43 -5.96 10.30
C SER A 245 -15.29 -7.28 11.07
N VAL A 246 -14.06 -7.63 11.44
CA VAL A 246 -13.79 -8.85 12.20
C VAL A 246 -13.48 -8.51 13.65
N ASP A 247 -13.98 -9.31 14.59
CA ASP A 247 -13.61 -9.23 16.00
C ASP A 247 -12.15 -9.66 16.20
N TYR A 248 -11.31 -8.68 16.53
CA TYR A 248 -9.88 -8.84 16.72
C TYR A 248 -9.47 -9.70 17.90
N LYS A 249 -10.36 -9.92 18.87
CA LYS A 249 -10.07 -10.71 20.06
C LYS A 249 -10.09 -12.23 19.78
N LYS A 250 -10.48 -12.65 18.57
CA LYS A 250 -10.60 -14.06 18.14
C LYS A 250 -9.74 -14.37 16.92
N ARG A 251 -8.50 -13.90 16.87
CA ARG A 251 -7.57 -14.31 15.80
C ARG A 251 -7.08 -15.73 16.03
N ASN A 252 -6.97 -16.48 14.94
CA ASN A 252 -6.32 -17.79 14.95
C ASN A 252 -4.81 -17.61 15.09
N ASN A 253 -4.10 -18.63 15.59
CA ASN A 253 -2.65 -18.54 15.78
C ASN A 253 -1.87 -18.67 14.47
N ILE A 254 -2.53 -19.09 13.39
CA ILE A 254 -1.96 -19.24 12.06
C ILE A 254 -2.42 -18.06 11.19
N THR A 255 -1.49 -17.22 10.75
CA THR A 255 -1.77 -15.99 10.01
C THR A 255 -0.81 -15.81 8.83
N PHE A 256 -1.10 -14.86 7.95
CA PHE A 256 -0.16 -14.46 6.90
C PHE A 256 1.07 -13.74 7.47
N ASN A 257 2.26 -14.14 7.02
CA ASN A 257 3.51 -13.44 7.30
C ASN A 257 3.62 -12.18 6.44
N TYR A 258 3.28 -11.02 6.98
CA TYR A 258 3.30 -9.75 6.26
C TYR A 258 4.66 -9.38 5.65
N ARG A 259 5.77 -9.82 6.25
CA ARG A 259 7.13 -9.58 5.71
C ARG A 259 7.39 -10.37 4.43
N PHE A 260 6.58 -11.38 4.15
CA PHE A 260 6.73 -12.19 2.94
C PHE A 260 6.45 -11.38 1.68
N PHE A 261 5.50 -10.44 1.70
CA PHE A 261 5.27 -9.52 0.57
C PHE A 261 6.52 -8.73 0.21
N ASP A 262 7.25 -8.23 1.21
CA ASP A 262 8.50 -7.50 0.99
C ASP A 262 9.57 -8.39 0.34
N SER A 263 9.56 -9.70 0.65
CA SER A 263 10.55 -10.67 0.16
C SER A 263 10.32 -11.18 -1.27
N LEU A 264 9.05 -11.26 -1.72
CA LEU A 264 8.71 -11.73 -3.06
C LEU A 264 9.21 -10.81 -4.18
N LEU A 265 9.39 -9.53 -3.86
CA LEU A 265 9.87 -8.51 -4.79
C LEU A 265 11.38 -8.60 -5.01
N ILE A 266 12.10 -9.14 -4.03
CA ILE A 266 13.54 -9.43 -4.12
C ILE A 266 13.76 -10.74 -4.89
N GLU A 267 12.83 -11.69 -4.78
CA GLU A 267 12.90 -12.99 -5.46
C GLU A 267 12.21 -13.07 -6.83
N ASN A 268 11.49 -12.03 -7.27
CA ASN A 268 11.01 -11.94 -8.65
C ASN A 268 12.23 -11.87 -9.58
N ARG A 269 12.65 -13.07 -10.04
CA ARG A 269 13.74 -13.39 -10.97
C ARG A 269 13.69 -12.64 -12.30
N ILE A 270 12.68 -11.80 -12.51
CA ILE A 270 12.52 -10.86 -13.62
C ILE A 270 13.54 -9.71 -13.53
N PHE A 271 14.03 -9.34 -12.33
CA PHE A 271 15.05 -8.29 -12.19
C PHE A 271 16.43 -8.65 -12.75
N ASN A 272 16.72 -9.95 -12.96
CA ASN A 272 18.04 -10.39 -13.42
C ASN A 272 18.19 -10.38 -14.96
N SER A 273 17.12 -10.18 -15.75
CA SER A 273 17.22 -10.16 -17.22
C SER A 273 17.27 -8.76 -17.85
N LEU A 274 17.11 -7.70 -17.07
CA LEU A 274 16.94 -6.34 -17.60
C LEU A 274 18.22 -5.51 -17.48
N LYS A 275 19.00 -5.47 -18.56
CA LYS A 275 20.11 -4.52 -18.73
C LYS A 275 19.55 -3.09 -18.77
N ASN A 276 20.14 -2.17 -18.00
CA ASN A 276 19.80 -0.74 -17.80
C ASN A 276 18.78 -0.46 -16.69
N LYS A 277 19.26 -0.37 -15.45
CA LYS A 277 18.50 0.06 -14.25
C LYS A 277 18.62 1.57 -14.03
N ASN A 278 17.54 2.22 -13.56
CA ASN A 278 17.54 3.63 -13.16
C ASN A 278 17.17 3.81 -11.68
N LYS A 279 17.94 4.60 -10.91
CA LYS A 279 17.70 4.86 -9.48
C LYS A 279 16.64 5.95 -9.25
N ILE A 280 15.70 5.73 -8.34
CA ILE A 280 14.76 6.77 -7.89
C ILE A 280 15.28 7.46 -6.64
N VAL A 281 15.34 8.79 -6.68
CA VAL A 281 15.75 9.63 -5.56
C VAL A 281 14.70 10.71 -5.33
N LYS A 282 14.03 10.64 -4.18
CA LYS A 282 12.97 11.60 -3.80
C LYS A 282 13.53 12.93 -3.30
N TYR A 283 14.60 12.87 -2.50
CA TYR A 283 15.17 14.05 -1.83
C TYR A 283 16.69 14.05 -1.87
N LEU A 284 17.25 15.17 -2.31
CA LEU A 284 18.68 15.48 -2.23
C LEU A 284 18.93 16.48 -1.11
N ILE A 285 19.85 16.18 -0.20
CA ILE A 285 20.14 17.06 0.94
C ILE A 285 20.66 18.42 0.49
N ASN A 286 20.27 19.48 1.20
CA ASN A 286 20.60 20.89 0.93
C ASN A 286 20.13 21.42 -0.42
N THR A 287 19.25 20.69 -1.12
CA THR A 287 18.61 21.17 -2.35
C THR A 287 17.24 21.75 -2.04
N GLN A 288 16.77 22.66 -2.90
CA GLN A 288 15.42 23.19 -2.82
C GLN A 288 14.44 22.23 -3.49
N VAL A 289 13.30 21.94 -2.83
CA VAL A 289 12.20 21.22 -3.46
C VAL A 289 11.40 22.16 -4.37
N GLU A 290 10.86 21.62 -5.46
CA GLU A 290 10.12 22.41 -6.46
C GLU A 290 8.66 22.68 -6.08
N PHE A 291 8.12 21.89 -5.15
CA PHE A 291 6.76 22.06 -4.65
C PHE A 291 6.71 23.02 -3.46
N GLU A 292 5.55 23.62 -3.25
CA GLU A 292 5.30 24.63 -2.21
C GLU A 292 4.31 24.11 -1.17
N GLU A 293 4.36 24.68 0.04
CA GLU A 293 3.30 24.45 1.02
C GLU A 293 1.97 24.95 0.47
N ASN A 294 0.92 24.20 0.79
CA ASN A 294 -0.44 24.51 0.38
C ASN A 294 -1.42 23.81 1.35
N ILE A 295 -2.70 23.79 1.00
CA ILE A 295 -3.72 23.16 1.83
C ILE A 295 -3.56 21.63 1.97
N THR A 296 -2.80 20.96 1.10
CA THR A 296 -2.55 19.50 1.11
C THR A 296 -1.11 19.13 1.52
N MET A 297 -0.20 20.10 1.62
CA MET A 297 1.20 19.86 1.93
C MET A 297 1.76 20.86 2.94
N GLU A 298 2.44 20.34 3.97
CA GLU A 298 3.06 21.12 5.03
C GLU A 298 4.51 20.69 5.24
N PHE A 299 5.43 21.66 5.33
CA PHE A 299 6.84 21.45 5.66
C PHE A 299 7.09 21.76 7.13
N LYS A 300 7.93 20.94 7.77
CA LYS A 300 8.45 21.23 9.10
C LYS A 300 9.93 20.99 9.16
N GLU A 301 10.67 22.01 9.54
CA GLU A 301 12.04 21.85 9.95
C GLU A 301 12.08 21.35 11.40
N VAL A 302 12.86 20.30 11.66
CA VAL A 302 13.12 19.83 13.01
C VAL A 302 14.41 20.46 13.51
N LYS A 303 14.26 21.45 14.40
CA LYS A 303 15.38 22.19 15.00
C LYS A 303 15.69 21.65 16.40
N GLY A 304 16.97 21.59 16.76
CA GLY A 304 17.43 21.17 18.09
C GLY A 304 17.81 19.69 18.21
N GLY A 305 18.25 19.29 19.41
CA GLY A 305 18.86 17.98 19.67
C GLY A 305 17.88 16.83 19.97
N ASN A 306 16.58 17.09 20.07
CA ASN A 306 15.58 16.06 20.35
C ASN A 306 14.49 16.03 19.25
N PRO A 307 14.79 15.35 18.13
CA PRO A 307 13.93 15.37 16.95
C PRO A 307 12.60 14.64 17.18
N VAL A 308 12.64 13.52 17.93
CA VAL A 308 11.45 12.71 18.19
C VAL A 308 10.41 13.50 18.98
N ASP A 309 10.80 14.11 20.10
CA ASP A 309 9.86 14.84 20.93
C ASP A 309 9.35 16.12 20.25
N SER A 310 10.19 16.74 19.40
CA SER A 310 9.79 17.88 18.57
C SER A 310 8.65 17.51 17.60
N ILE A 311 8.77 16.38 16.91
CA ILE A 311 7.72 15.87 16.02
C ILE A 311 6.47 15.51 16.81
N LEU A 312 6.64 14.71 17.88
CA LEU A 312 5.53 14.24 18.70
C LEU A 312 4.74 15.39 19.30
N SER A 313 5.36 16.52 19.64
CA SER A 313 4.66 17.65 20.28
C SER A 313 3.50 18.22 19.45
N VAL A 314 3.57 18.10 18.11
CA VAL A 314 2.67 18.81 17.19
C VAL A 314 2.01 17.93 16.11
N VAL A 315 2.44 16.67 15.96
CA VAL A 315 1.96 15.78 14.88
C VAL A 315 0.45 15.59 14.87
N ASP A 316 -0.17 15.38 16.05
CA ASP A 316 -1.61 15.21 16.21
C ASP A 316 -2.39 16.44 15.78
N GLN A 317 -1.90 17.63 16.12
CA GLN A 317 -2.52 18.90 15.72
C GLN A 317 -2.60 19.05 14.20
N TYR A 318 -1.55 18.65 13.47
CA TYR A 318 -1.58 18.66 12.00
C TYR A 318 -2.50 17.58 11.45
N VAL A 319 -2.46 16.36 12.02
CA VAL A 319 -3.34 15.27 11.59
C VAL A 319 -4.80 15.66 11.74
N VAL A 320 -5.23 16.17 12.90
CA VAL A 320 -6.63 16.60 13.08
C VAL A 320 -6.96 17.82 12.23
N ALA A 321 -6.02 18.75 12.04
CA ALA A 321 -6.20 19.89 11.13
C ALA A 321 -6.55 19.42 9.71
N TYR A 322 -5.83 18.42 9.23
CA TYR A 322 -6.12 17.78 7.97
C TYR A 322 -7.48 17.07 8.00
N LEU A 323 -7.79 16.24 9.00
CA LEU A 323 -9.07 15.51 9.03
C LEU A 323 -10.30 16.42 9.07
N ASN A 324 -10.14 17.64 9.60
CA ASN A 324 -11.20 18.61 9.73
C ASN A 324 -11.35 19.55 8.53
N VAL A 325 -10.67 19.31 7.42
CA VAL A 325 -10.92 20.06 6.17
C VAL A 325 -11.53 19.12 5.17
N GLU A 326 -12.62 19.56 4.55
CA GLU A 326 -13.23 18.83 3.46
C GLU A 326 -12.28 18.86 2.27
N ARG A 327 -11.70 17.70 1.97
CA ARG A 327 -10.80 17.51 0.83
C ARG A 327 -10.98 16.13 0.26
N ASP A 328 -10.73 16.01 -1.02
CA ASP A 328 -10.70 14.77 -1.79
C ASP A 328 -9.25 14.28 -2.04
N THR A 329 -8.27 15.08 -1.64
CA THR A 329 -6.82 14.83 -1.82
C THR A 329 -6.14 14.45 -0.51
N ILE A 330 -4.95 13.88 -0.59
CA ILE A 330 -4.20 13.44 0.57
C ILE A 330 -3.42 14.59 1.19
N GLY A 331 -3.49 14.71 2.52
CA GLY A 331 -2.66 15.65 3.27
C GLY A 331 -1.31 15.03 3.58
N THR A 332 -0.21 15.76 3.36
CA THR A 332 1.15 15.28 3.63
C THR A 332 1.90 16.27 4.51
N ILE A 333 2.53 15.78 5.56
CA ILE A 333 3.42 16.55 6.42
C ILE A 333 4.83 16.02 6.23
N LEU A 334 5.76 16.89 5.83
CA LEU A 334 7.15 16.55 5.54
C LEU A 334 8.06 17.16 6.62
N TRP A 335 8.52 16.35 7.57
CA TRP A 335 9.54 16.77 8.52
C TRP A 335 10.94 16.58 7.93
N GLY A 336 11.76 17.63 8.04
CA GLY A 336 13.10 17.71 7.46
C GLY A 336 13.18 18.61 6.24
N ILE A 337 12.15 19.39 5.92
CA ILE A 337 12.16 20.45 4.90
C ILE A 337 11.95 21.79 5.61
N SER A 338 12.77 22.80 5.30
CA SER A 338 12.65 24.14 5.87
C SER A 338 11.55 24.96 5.17
N ASP A 339 11.14 26.07 5.80
CA ASP A 339 10.15 27.00 5.24
C ASP A 339 10.65 27.57 3.87
N ASP A 340 11.97 27.75 3.72
CA ASP A 340 12.62 28.13 2.45
C ASP A 340 12.66 27.01 1.38
N ARG A 341 11.94 25.90 1.60
CA ARG A 341 11.91 24.69 0.75
C ARG A 341 13.21 23.88 0.71
N ILE A 342 14.11 24.04 1.67
CA ILE A 342 15.41 23.35 1.63
C ILE A 342 15.33 22.02 2.37
N VAL A 343 15.77 20.93 1.72
CA VAL A 343 15.88 19.60 2.33
C VAL A 343 17.00 19.61 3.38
N LYS A 344 16.66 19.60 4.66
CA LYS A 344 17.61 19.51 5.79
C LYS A 344 17.79 18.08 6.32
N GLY A 345 16.71 17.31 6.24
CA GLY A 345 16.61 16.00 6.89
C GLY A 345 16.47 16.08 8.40
N VAL A 346 16.02 14.98 8.99
CA VAL A 346 15.96 14.78 10.43
C VAL A 346 16.92 13.66 10.78
N ARG A 347 17.84 13.95 11.70
CA ARG A 347 18.80 12.95 12.18
C ARG A 347 18.10 11.99 13.13
N LEU A 348 18.08 10.70 12.80
CA LEU A 348 17.47 9.66 13.62
C LEU A 348 18.32 8.40 13.61
N ASN A 349 18.73 7.94 14.79
CA ASN A 349 19.36 6.63 14.94
C ASN A 349 18.30 5.49 14.94
N TYR A 350 18.74 4.23 15.01
CA TYR A 350 17.82 3.08 15.00
C TYR A 350 16.74 3.11 16.10
N THR A 351 17.11 3.41 17.35
CA THR A 351 16.18 3.39 18.49
C THR A 351 15.18 4.55 18.40
N GLU A 352 15.62 5.71 17.92
CA GLU A 352 14.77 6.88 17.69
C GLU A 352 13.74 6.64 16.58
N ARG A 353 14.11 5.94 15.50
CA ARG A 353 13.18 5.59 14.41
C ARG A 353 12.03 4.70 14.89
N ASP A 354 12.35 3.69 15.70
CA ASP A 354 11.32 2.79 16.24
C ASP A 354 10.43 3.51 17.26
N ARG A 355 11.04 4.28 18.17
CA ARG A 355 10.31 5.12 19.13
C ARG A 355 9.36 6.08 18.42
N LEU A 356 9.82 6.80 17.39
CA LEU A 356 9.01 7.75 16.65
C LEU A 356 7.75 7.09 16.05
N ARG A 357 7.90 5.94 15.39
CA ARG A 357 6.77 5.21 14.80
C ARG A 357 5.75 4.80 15.87
N ARG A 358 6.22 4.22 16.98
CA ARG A 358 5.35 3.77 18.06
C ARG A 358 4.60 4.92 18.74
N GLU A 359 5.32 5.98 19.09
CA GLU A 359 4.72 7.09 19.84
C GLU A 359 3.78 7.95 18.99
N ILE A 360 4.00 8.08 17.68
CA ILE A 360 3.00 8.73 16.81
C ILE A 360 1.70 7.91 16.83
N VAL A 361 1.77 6.58 16.69
CA VAL A 361 0.57 5.72 16.73
C VAL A 361 -0.17 5.87 18.07
N ASN A 362 0.57 5.86 19.20
CA ASN A 362 -0.01 6.08 20.52
C ASN A 362 -0.67 7.45 20.67
N LYS A 363 -0.10 8.48 20.04
CA LYS A 363 -0.64 9.83 20.12
C LYS A 363 -1.88 9.99 19.25
N LEU A 364 -1.90 9.36 18.07
CA LEU A 364 -3.06 9.38 17.17
C LEU A 364 -4.22 8.52 17.67
N SER A 365 -3.99 7.51 18.52
CA SER A 365 -5.08 6.74 19.15
C SER A 365 -5.90 7.54 20.18
N GLN A 366 -5.41 8.72 20.59
CA GLN A 366 -6.11 9.64 21.48
C GLN A 366 -6.99 10.65 20.74
N VAL A 367 -6.99 10.63 19.40
CA VAL A 367 -7.86 11.49 18.59
C VAL A 367 -9.32 11.07 18.76
N THR A 368 -10.21 12.05 18.91
CA THR A 368 -11.65 11.85 19.10
C THR A 368 -12.45 12.66 18.07
N PRO A 369 -13.38 12.07 17.29
CA PRO A 369 -13.72 10.65 17.25
C PRO A 369 -12.54 9.75 16.87
N PRO A 370 -12.53 8.47 17.29
CA PRO A 370 -11.44 7.55 16.96
C PRO A 370 -11.26 7.42 15.45
N ILE A 371 -10.01 7.56 15.00
CA ILE A 371 -9.67 7.43 13.58
C ILE A 371 -9.13 6.03 13.26
N PRO A 372 -9.50 5.44 12.11
CA PRO A 372 -8.93 4.19 11.67
C PRO A 372 -7.42 4.32 11.42
N SER A 373 -6.64 3.30 11.79
CA SER A 373 -5.17 3.33 11.73
C SER A 373 -4.56 3.54 10.33
N GLN A 374 -5.31 3.32 9.24
CA GLN A 374 -4.84 3.52 7.86
C GLN A 374 -5.05 4.95 7.37
N VAL A 375 -5.85 5.75 8.10
CA VAL A 375 -6.06 7.16 7.78
C VAL A 375 -4.77 7.94 7.93
N CYS A 376 -3.82 7.44 8.74
CA CYS A 376 -2.49 8.01 8.89
C CYS A 376 -1.41 6.97 8.63
N SER A 377 -0.40 7.32 7.84
CA SER A 377 0.80 6.50 7.65
C SER A 377 2.07 7.32 7.89
N ILE A 378 3.14 6.65 8.31
CA ILE A 378 4.43 7.28 8.62
C ILE A 378 5.51 6.57 7.81
N SER A 379 6.21 7.32 6.96
CA SER A 379 7.31 6.83 6.14
C SER A 379 8.60 7.56 6.49
N LEU A 380 9.72 6.83 6.54
CA LEU A 380 11.05 7.40 6.73
C LEU A 380 11.80 7.25 5.41
N VAL A 381 11.84 8.33 4.64
CA VAL A 381 12.42 8.36 3.30
C VAL A 381 13.90 8.70 3.40
N GLN A 382 14.73 7.92 2.70
CA GLN A 382 16.18 8.12 2.67
C GLN A 382 16.56 9.40 1.93
N LEU A 383 17.65 10.02 2.37
CA LEU A 383 18.26 11.16 1.71
C LEU A 383 19.48 10.74 0.91
N TYR A 384 19.73 11.47 -0.17
CA TYR A 384 20.90 11.30 -1.02
C TYR A 384 21.72 12.59 -1.07
N ASP A 385 23.04 12.46 -1.21
CA ASP A 385 23.92 13.60 -1.51
C ASP A 385 23.98 13.88 -3.02
N GLU A 386 24.70 14.94 -3.41
CA GLU A 386 24.91 15.30 -4.82
C GLU A 386 25.60 14.22 -5.65
N ASN A 387 26.28 13.28 -5.00
CA ASN A 387 26.97 12.15 -5.61
C ASN A 387 26.12 10.86 -5.59
N MET A 388 24.86 10.94 -5.14
CA MET A 388 23.90 9.83 -5.02
C MET A 388 24.30 8.76 -4.01
N ASN A 389 25.11 9.12 -3.02
CA ASN A 389 25.33 8.29 -1.85
C ASN A 389 24.21 8.52 -0.83
N ILE A 390 23.82 7.44 -0.14
CA ILE A 390 22.86 7.54 0.95
C ILE A 390 23.48 8.35 2.08
N VAL A 391 22.77 9.39 2.53
CA VAL A 391 23.14 10.15 3.72
C VAL A 391 22.69 9.36 4.94
N THR A 392 23.64 8.75 5.64
CA THR A 392 23.36 7.89 6.79
C THR A 392 22.70 8.66 7.94
N ASP A 393 21.81 7.97 8.67
CA ASP A 393 21.08 8.47 9.84
C ASP A 393 20.27 9.76 9.63
N LYS A 394 20.02 10.19 8.38
CA LYS A 394 19.13 11.31 8.07
C LYS A 394 18.00 10.89 7.15
N TYR A 395 16.80 11.36 7.49
CA TYR A 395 15.57 10.99 6.80
C TYR A 395 14.65 12.19 6.60
N ILE A 396 13.81 12.14 5.58
CA ILE A 396 12.53 12.86 5.62
C ILE A 396 11.51 11.96 6.30
N ILE A 397 10.81 12.50 7.30
CA ILE A 397 9.65 11.81 7.85
C ILE A 397 8.43 12.34 7.11
N GLU A 398 7.69 11.45 6.48
CA GLU A 398 6.44 11.77 5.82
C GLU A 398 5.29 11.21 6.65
N VAL A 399 4.39 12.07 7.12
CA VAL A 399 3.10 11.63 7.66
C VAL A 399 2.02 11.96 6.65
N THR A 400 1.37 10.91 6.16
CA THR A 400 0.32 11.00 5.17
C THR A 400 -1.03 10.88 5.87
N VAL A 401 -1.99 11.74 5.54
CA VAL A 401 -3.34 11.77 6.12
C VAL A 401 -4.36 11.64 4.99
N LEU A 402 -5.05 10.52 4.94
CA LEU A 402 -6.11 10.28 3.97
C LEU A 402 -7.35 11.14 4.28
N PRO A 403 -8.12 11.58 3.27
CA PRO A 403 -9.47 12.07 3.48
C PRO A 403 -10.29 11.11 4.32
N HIS A 404 -10.99 11.65 5.31
CA HIS A 404 -11.89 10.87 6.13
C HIS A 404 -13.10 11.73 6.50
N GLN A 405 -14.29 11.28 6.11
CA GLN A 405 -15.54 11.97 6.40
C GLN A 405 -16.00 11.63 7.81
N SER A 406 -16.53 12.65 8.49
CA SER A 406 -17.14 12.54 9.80
C SER A 406 -18.17 13.64 9.97
N GLU A 407 -19.29 13.32 10.62
CA GLU A 407 -20.30 14.30 11.03
C GLU A 407 -19.77 15.24 12.12
N TYR A 408 -18.73 14.83 12.84
CA TYR A 408 -18.11 15.59 13.93
C TYR A 408 -16.70 16.04 13.58
N PHE A 409 -16.27 17.14 14.19
CA PHE A 409 -14.87 17.54 14.21
C PHE A 409 -14.02 16.55 14.99
N PHE A 410 -12.83 16.27 14.47
CA PHE A 410 -11.76 15.57 15.16
C PHE A 410 -11.02 16.52 16.10
N ALA A 411 -10.83 16.09 17.33
CA ALA A 411 -10.02 16.74 18.34
C ALA A 411 -8.80 15.85 18.66
N ASN A 412 -7.68 16.46 19.03
CA ASN A 412 -6.52 15.72 19.53
C ASN A 412 -6.77 15.20 20.96
N GLY A 413 -5.77 14.53 21.56
CA GLY A 413 -5.86 14.02 22.94
C GLY A 413 -5.96 15.10 24.03
N LYS A 414 -6.05 16.38 23.66
CA LYS A 414 -6.29 17.52 24.56
C LYS A 414 -7.64 18.21 24.29
N ASP A 415 -8.53 17.55 23.55
CA ASP A 415 -9.84 18.08 23.12
C ASP A 415 -9.72 19.38 22.30
N GLU A 416 -8.60 19.56 21.59
CA GLU A 416 -8.36 20.71 20.75
C GLU A 416 -8.68 20.40 19.29
N VAL A 417 -9.54 21.20 18.69
CA VAL A 417 -9.91 21.11 17.26
C VAL A 417 -9.06 22.09 16.46
N TYR A 418 -8.42 21.58 15.41
CA TYR A 418 -7.68 22.37 14.44
C TYR A 418 -8.27 22.17 13.04
N ILE A 419 -8.09 23.15 12.16
CA ILE A 419 -8.32 23.03 10.71
C ILE A 419 -7.05 23.41 9.96
N LYS A 420 -6.86 22.83 8.77
CA LYS A 420 -5.79 23.24 7.85
C LYS A 420 -6.26 24.45 7.03
N THR A 421 -5.34 25.37 6.79
CA THR A 421 -5.50 26.55 5.93
C THR A 421 -4.25 26.65 5.05
N ASP A 422 -4.27 27.55 4.05
CA ASP A 422 -3.09 27.82 3.24
C ASP A 422 -1.89 28.31 4.08
N GLY A 423 -2.16 29.02 5.18
CA GLY A 423 -1.12 29.48 6.12
C GLY A 423 -0.73 28.46 7.21
N GLY A 424 -1.11 27.20 7.07
CA GLY A 424 -0.82 26.14 8.06
C GLY A 424 -2.05 25.74 8.89
N LYS A 425 -1.83 25.14 10.06
CA LYS A 425 -2.93 24.74 10.97
C LYS A 425 -3.43 25.90 11.81
N ARG A 426 -4.73 25.92 12.09
CA ARG A 426 -5.39 26.91 12.96
C ARG A 426 -6.30 26.24 13.96
N ARG A 427 -6.18 26.59 15.24
CA ARG A 427 -7.10 26.11 16.28
C ARG A 427 -8.44 26.84 16.16
N LEU A 428 -9.54 26.10 16.24
CA LEU A 428 -10.88 26.68 16.27
C LEU A 428 -11.30 27.02 17.71
N LYS A 429 -11.87 28.21 17.89
CA LYS A 429 -12.57 28.63 19.10
C LYS A 429 -14.01 28.13 19.09
N ALA A 430 -14.67 28.14 20.25
CA ALA A 430 -16.03 27.62 20.42
C ALA A 430 -17.06 28.21 19.43
N HIS A 431 -17.02 29.52 19.16
CA HIS A 431 -17.93 30.14 18.20
C HIS A 431 -17.58 29.77 16.74
N GLU A 432 -16.30 29.60 16.42
CA GLU A 432 -15.86 29.21 15.08
C GLU A 432 -16.25 27.77 14.76
N LEU A 433 -16.21 26.87 15.74
CA LEU A 433 -16.74 25.51 15.59
C LEU A 433 -18.22 25.52 15.18
N GLN A 434 -19.03 26.39 15.79
CA GLN A 434 -20.45 26.50 15.45
C GLN A 434 -20.67 27.05 14.03
N ILE A 435 -19.83 27.98 13.59
CA ILE A 435 -19.87 28.53 12.23
C ILE A 435 -19.49 27.45 11.21
N GLU A 436 -18.38 26.74 11.47
CA GLU A 436 -17.87 25.71 10.58
C GLU A 436 -18.76 24.46 10.54
N LEU A 437 -19.46 24.13 11.62
CA LEU A 437 -20.49 23.07 11.60
C LEU A 437 -21.69 23.45 10.72
N LYS A 438 -22.06 24.74 10.66
CA LYS A 438 -23.19 25.20 9.85
C LYS A 438 -22.87 25.24 8.36
N SER A 439 -21.61 25.45 7.97
CA SER A 439 -21.18 25.50 6.57
C SER A 439 -21.08 24.13 5.90
N ARG A 440 -21.05 23.03 6.67
CA ARG A 440 -20.95 21.64 6.19
C ARG A 440 -22.28 21.00 5.78
N LYS A 441 -23.36 21.77 5.67
CA LYS A 441 -24.71 21.27 5.39
C LYS A 441 -25.07 21.30 3.91
#